data_AF-A0A5R8YHA9-F1
#
_entry.id   AF-A0A5R8YHA9-F1
#
_cell.length_a   1.000
_cell.length_b   1.000
_cell.length_c   1.000
_cell.angle_alpha   90.00
_cell.angle_beta   90.00
_cell.angle_gamma   90.00
#
_symmetry.space_group_name_H-M   'P 1'
#
loop_
_entity.id
_entity.type
_entity.pdbx_description
1 polymer ?
#
loop_
_entity_poly.entity_id
_entity_poly.type
_entity_poly.pdbx_seq_one_letter_code
_entity_poly.pdbx_strand_id
1 'polypeptide(L)'
;MRTFLCFLFLSSFSFHAMAGDYVSSEAHAYRMSCNKDGYVLTSSYPVFRFIEGGAMSRVETLNPEKIYLGRSCDASHKVLGQGEWCWANGGFRATFDGHVIGFPRQEIYCSSDSAELTPCGC
;
A
#
# COMPACT_ATOMS: atom_id res chain seq x y z
N MET A 1 19.66 59.93 0.82
CA MET A 1 18.44 59.12 1.04
C MET A 1 18.44 57.97 0.04
N ARG A 2 18.69 56.74 0.47
CA ARG A 2 18.65 55.54 -0.38
C ARG A 2 17.63 54.58 0.23
N THR A 3 16.46 54.51 -0.39
CA THR A 3 15.35 53.64 0.03
C THR A 3 15.64 52.24 -0.48
N PHE A 4 15.91 51.29 0.42
CA PHE A 4 16.03 49.86 0.08
C PHE A 4 14.62 49.26 0.00
N LEU A 5 14.18 48.90 -1.21
CA LEU A 5 12.97 48.09 -1.40
C LEU A 5 13.31 46.62 -1.08
N CYS A 6 12.70 46.08 -0.04
CA CYS A 6 12.78 44.67 0.30
C CYS A 6 11.72 43.92 -0.51
N PHE A 7 12.12 43.21 -1.57
CA PHE A 7 11.24 42.29 -2.31
C PHE A 7 11.04 41.03 -1.46
N LEU A 8 9.88 40.91 -0.83
CA LEU A 8 9.45 39.68 -0.16
C LEU A 8 9.07 38.65 -1.22
N PHE A 9 9.98 37.70 -1.48
CA PHE A 9 9.69 36.48 -2.22
C PHE A 9 8.72 35.62 -1.40
N LEU A 10 7.43 35.65 -1.75
CA LEU A 10 6.44 34.68 -1.26
C LEU A 10 6.74 33.32 -1.90
N SER A 11 7.58 32.54 -1.23
CA SER A 11 7.76 31.11 -1.49
C SER A 11 6.41 30.41 -1.31
N SER A 12 5.82 29.97 -2.41
CA SER A 12 4.62 29.13 -2.41
C SER A 12 4.99 27.76 -1.84
N PHE A 13 4.70 27.53 -0.55
CA PHE A 13 4.79 26.20 0.04
C PHE A 13 3.65 25.35 -0.53
N SER A 14 3.98 24.45 -1.46
CA SER A 14 3.06 23.40 -1.88
C SER A 14 2.88 22.41 -0.73
N PHE A 15 1.74 22.48 -0.05
CA PHE A 15 1.31 21.43 0.87
C PHE A 15 1.00 20.17 0.05
N HIS A 16 1.95 19.24 -0.01
CA HIS A 16 1.64 17.86 -0.41
C HIS A 16 0.85 17.23 0.73
N ALA A 17 -0.44 17.01 0.53
CA ALA A 17 -1.21 16.12 1.40
C ALA A 17 -0.56 14.73 1.33
N MET A 18 0.14 14.34 2.38
CA MET A 18 0.59 12.96 2.54
C MET A 18 -0.68 12.12 2.72
N ALA A 19 -1.07 11.37 1.69
CA ALA A 19 -1.98 10.25 1.90
C ALA A 19 -1.33 9.39 3.00
N GLY A 20 -2.05 9.18 4.11
CA GLY A 20 -1.51 8.48 5.26
C GLY A 20 -0.98 7.10 4.87
N ASP A 21 0.15 6.71 5.45
CA ASP A 21 0.71 5.38 5.24
C ASP A 21 -0.29 4.31 5.73
N TYR A 22 -0.51 3.26 4.95
CA TYR A 22 -1.26 2.08 5.34
C TYR A 22 -0.38 1.19 6.22
N VAL A 23 -0.87 0.75 7.38
CA VAL A 23 -0.13 -0.12 8.31
C VAL A 23 -0.75 -1.50 8.32
N SER A 24 0.03 -2.50 7.91
CA SER A 24 -0.41 -3.90 7.94
C SER A 24 -0.48 -4.46 9.36
N SER A 25 -1.17 -5.60 9.52
CA SER A 25 -1.20 -6.42 10.74
C SER A 25 0.17 -6.96 11.14
N GLU A 26 1.16 -6.87 10.26
CA GLU A 26 2.56 -7.25 10.47
C GLU A 26 3.45 -6.05 10.84
N ALA A 27 2.84 -4.89 11.13
CA ALA A 27 3.50 -3.64 11.50
C ALA A 27 4.40 -3.03 10.40
N HIS A 28 4.19 -3.39 9.13
CA HIS A 28 4.81 -2.72 7.99
C HIS A 28 3.93 -1.57 7.48
N ALA A 29 4.56 -0.41 7.23
CA ALA A 29 3.93 0.75 6.60
C ALA A 29 4.05 0.68 5.07
N TYR A 30 3.01 1.10 4.36
CA TYR A 30 2.91 1.07 2.90
C TYR A 30 2.34 2.37 2.36
N ARG A 31 2.87 2.79 1.21
CA ARG A 31 2.25 3.78 0.36
C ARG A 31 1.42 3.09 -0.71
N MET A 32 0.21 3.59 -0.92
CA MET A 32 -0.66 3.09 -1.97
C MET A 32 -0.55 3.96 -3.22
N SER A 33 -0.55 3.32 -4.37
CA SER A 33 -0.82 3.94 -5.66
C SER A 33 -1.90 3.15 -6.40
N CYS A 34 -2.55 3.77 -7.37
CA CYS A 34 -3.58 3.15 -8.19
C CYS A 34 -3.20 3.19 -9.67
N ASN A 35 -3.64 2.18 -10.41
CA ASN A 35 -3.59 2.17 -11.87
C ASN A 35 -4.87 1.52 -12.44
N LYS A 36 -4.88 1.24 -13.75
CA LYS A 36 -6.02 0.61 -14.43
C LYS A 36 -6.34 -0.79 -13.88
N ASP A 37 -5.33 -1.50 -13.38
CA ASP A 37 -5.44 -2.90 -12.94
C ASP A 37 -5.87 -3.01 -11.47
N GLY A 38 -5.64 -1.97 -10.66
CA GLY A 38 -6.08 -1.91 -9.27
C GLY A 38 -5.16 -1.09 -8.38
N TYR A 39 -4.91 -1.59 -7.17
CA TYR A 39 -4.08 -0.95 -6.15
C TYR A 39 -2.70 -1.59 -6.06
N VAL A 40 -1.69 -0.78 -5.76
CA VAL A 40 -0.32 -1.21 -5.51
C VAL A 40 0.13 -0.63 -4.18
N LEU A 41 0.28 -1.49 -3.18
CA LEU A 41 0.84 -1.14 -1.88
C LEU A 41 2.35 -1.38 -1.94
N THR A 42 3.12 -0.33 -1.71
CA THR A 42 4.59 -0.37 -1.73
C THR A 42 5.10 -0.08 -0.33
N SER A 43 5.89 -0.98 0.26
CA SER A 43 6.38 -0.79 1.62
C SER A 43 7.28 0.44 1.73
N SER A 44 7.16 1.18 2.83
CA SER A 44 7.99 2.35 3.12
C SER A 44 9.42 1.96 3.52
N TYR A 45 9.62 0.72 3.96
CA TYR A 45 10.90 0.16 4.41
C TYR A 45 11.10 -1.26 3.87
N PRO A 46 12.34 -1.79 3.88
CA PRO A 46 12.59 -3.18 3.51
C PRO A 46 11.77 -4.15 4.37
N VAL A 47 11.22 -5.19 3.73
CA VAL A 47 10.50 -6.29 4.39
C VAL A 47 11.25 -7.58 4.14
N PHE A 48 11.38 -8.41 5.17
CA PHE A 48 12.04 -9.70 5.11
C PHE A 48 10.98 -10.80 5.14
N ARG A 49 10.98 -11.69 4.14
CA ARG A 49 10.03 -12.79 4.05
C ARG A 49 10.76 -14.11 4.15
N PHE A 50 10.26 -14.99 5.00
CA PHE A 50 10.75 -16.36 5.11
C PHE A 50 10.12 -17.22 4.02
N ILE A 51 10.95 -17.90 3.24
CA ILE A 51 10.52 -18.88 2.25
C ILE A 51 10.77 -20.25 2.85
N GLU A 52 9.70 -20.92 3.24
CA GLU A 52 9.77 -22.27 3.79
C GLU A 52 10.17 -23.28 2.71
N GLY A 53 11.16 -24.10 3.02
CA GLY A 53 11.67 -25.18 2.17
C GLY A 53 12.32 -26.30 2.98
N GLY A 54 11.98 -26.41 4.28
CA GLY A 54 12.63 -27.32 5.22
C GLY A 54 14.11 -26.95 5.40
N ALA A 55 15.03 -27.88 5.12
CA ALA A 55 16.47 -27.62 5.20
C ALA A 55 16.96 -26.52 4.23
N MET A 56 16.15 -26.19 3.20
CA MET A 56 16.46 -25.16 2.20
C MET A 56 15.73 -23.83 2.45
N SER A 57 15.15 -23.64 3.63
CA SER A 57 14.48 -22.38 3.97
C SER A 57 15.45 -21.20 3.89
N ARG A 58 14.95 -20.05 3.44
CA ARG A 58 15.75 -18.84 3.24
C ARG A 58 14.95 -17.58 3.51
N VAL A 59 15.65 -16.47 3.71
CA VAL A 59 15.05 -15.14 3.83
C VAL A 59 15.24 -14.39 2.52
N GLU A 60 14.16 -13.87 1.97
CA GLU A 60 14.19 -12.91 0.87
C GLU A 60 14.01 -11.49 1.44
N THR A 61 14.90 -10.58 1.05
CA THR A 61 14.79 -9.15 1.38
C THR A 61 14.13 -8.40 0.24
N LEU A 62 12.99 -7.76 0.52
CA LEU A 62 12.23 -6.96 -0.44
C LEU A 62 12.42 -5.47 -0.15
N ASN A 63 12.96 -4.72 -1.12
CA ASN A 63 13.24 -3.29 -0.97
C ASN A 63 12.87 -2.50 -2.24
N PRO A 64 11.63 -1.99 -2.36
CA PRO A 64 10.49 -2.18 -1.46
C PRO A 64 9.73 -3.49 -1.73
N GLU A 65 8.96 -3.95 -0.75
CA GLU A 65 7.90 -4.94 -0.95
C GLU A 65 6.73 -4.33 -1.72
N LYS A 66 6.10 -5.14 -2.58
CA LYS A 66 4.90 -4.74 -3.33
C LYS A 66 3.82 -5.79 -3.22
N ILE A 67 2.63 -5.33 -2.83
CA ILE A 67 1.40 -6.11 -2.84
C ILE A 67 0.48 -5.50 -3.89
N TYR A 68 0.09 -6.29 -4.87
CA TYR A 68 -0.84 -5.89 -5.92
C TYR A 68 -2.22 -6.41 -5.58
N LEU A 69 -3.23 -5.54 -5.63
CA LEU A 69 -4.63 -5.84 -5.36
C LEU A 69 -5.44 -5.47 -6.61
N GLY A 70 -5.83 -6.48 -7.39
CA GLY A 70 -6.49 -6.31 -8.69
C GLY A 70 -7.98 -6.01 -8.57
N ARG A 71 -8.55 -5.32 -9.56
CA ARG A 71 -10.00 -5.03 -9.60
C ARG A 71 -10.87 -6.28 -9.75
N SER A 72 -10.29 -7.43 -10.08
CA SER A 72 -10.96 -8.73 -10.10
C SER A 72 -10.83 -9.52 -8.79
N CYS A 73 -10.48 -8.84 -7.69
CA CYS A 73 -10.24 -9.41 -6.36
C CYS A 73 -9.03 -10.36 -6.30
N ASP A 74 -8.23 -10.43 -7.35
CA ASP A 74 -6.95 -11.14 -7.37
C ASP A 74 -5.87 -10.35 -6.62
N ALA A 75 -5.00 -11.05 -5.91
CA ALA A 75 -3.84 -10.47 -5.27
C ALA A 75 -2.57 -11.14 -5.76
N SER A 76 -1.48 -10.38 -5.86
CA SER A 76 -0.17 -10.96 -6.17
C SER A 76 0.96 -10.35 -5.34
N HIS A 77 1.92 -11.21 -5.01
CA HIS A 77 3.08 -10.89 -4.20
C HIS A 77 4.30 -11.68 -4.67
N LYS A 78 5.48 -11.04 -4.72
CA LYS A 78 6.70 -11.65 -5.26
C LYS A 78 7.07 -12.98 -4.57
N VAL A 79 6.91 -13.03 -3.24
CA VAL A 79 7.34 -14.18 -2.42
C VAL A 79 6.19 -15.08 -2.02
N LEU A 80 5.01 -14.50 -1.77
CA LEU A 80 3.84 -15.21 -1.27
C LEU A 80 2.96 -15.76 -2.41
N GLY A 81 3.29 -15.40 -3.66
CA GLY A 81 2.61 -15.91 -4.85
C GLY A 81 1.31 -15.18 -5.17
N GLN A 82 0.37 -15.92 -5.75
CA GLN A 82 -0.96 -15.45 -6.10
C GLN A 82 -1.93 -15.67 -4.94
N GLY A 83 -2.98 -14.88 -4.90
CA GLY A 83 -3.98 -14.92 -3.85
C GLY A 83 -5.22 -14.13 -4.22
N GLU A 84 -6.00 -13.80 -3.21
CA GLU A 84 -7.21 -13.00 -3.32
C GLU A 84 -7.16 -11.86 -2.30
N TRP A 85 -7.88 -10.78 -2.55
CA TRP A 85 -8.08 -9.74 -1.55
C TRP A 85 -9.54 -9.38 -1.42
N CYS A 86 -9.89 -8.91 -0.23
CA CYS A 86 -11.25 -8.52 0.10
C CYS A 86 -11.22 -7.31 1.02
N TRP A 87 -12.06 -6.33 0.69
CA TRP A 87 -12.48 -5.29 1.63
C TRP A 87 -13.69 -5.79 2.43
N ALA A 88 -13.62 -5.77 3.76
CA ALA A 88 -14.74 -6.12 4.63
C ALA A 88 -14.54 -5.57 6.04
N ASN A 89 -15.66 -5.23 6.69
CA ASN A 89 -15.72 -4.85 8.11
C ASN A 89 -14.80 -3.66 8.48
N GLY A 90 -14.69 -2.67 7.59
CA GLY A 90 -13.90 -1.47 7.79
C GLY A 90 -12.40 -1.74 7.74
N GLY A 91 -11.95 -2.43 6.70
CA GLY A 91 -10.57 -2.81 6.47
C GLY A 91 -10.48 -3.69 5.23
N PHE A 92 -9.26 -4.00 4.81
CA PHE A 92 -9.04 -4.95 3.73
C PHE A 92 -7.93 -5.92 4.09
N ARG A 93 -7.87 -7.05 3.39
CA ARG A 93 -6.80 -8.03 3.55
C ARG A 93 -6.47 -8.68 2.22
N ALA A 94 -5.21 -9.06 2.04
CA ALA A 94 -4.76 -9.97 1.01
C ALA A 94 -4.48 -11.34 1.64
N THR A 95 -5.02 -12.39 1.04
CA THR A 95 -4.84 -13.78 1.44
C THR A 95 -4.07 -14.51 0.35
N PHE A 96 -2.92 -15.04 0.73
CA PHE A 96 -2.03 -15.87 -0.09
C PHE A 96 -2.01 -17.28 0.50
N ASP A 97 -1.40 -18.23 -0.20
CA ASP A 97 -1.27 -19.60 0.31
C ASP A 97 -0.56 -19.62 1.68
N GLY A 98 -1.31 -19.99 2.73
CA GLY A 98 -0.83 -20.04 4.11
C GLY A 98 -0.52 -18.69 4.78
N HIS A 99 -0.83 -17.55 4.17
CA HIS A 99 -0.44 -16.24 4.71
C HIS A 99 -1.49 -15.14 4.47
N VAL A 100 -1.72 -14.28 5.47
CA VAL A 100 -2.70 -13.17 5.37
C VAL A 100 -2.04 -11.87 5.81
N ILE A 101 -2.08 -10.87 4.94
CA ILE A 101 -1.67 -9.50 5.24
C ILE A 101 -2.94 -8.65 5.39
N GLY A 102 -3.28 -8.29 6.62
CA GLY A 102 -4.46 -7.48 6.93
C GLY A 102 -4.12 -6.01 7.08
N PHE A 103 -5.06 -5.14 6.75
CA PHE A 103 -5.02 -3.70 6.97
C PHE A 103 -6.30 -3.30 7.74
N PRO A 104 -6.34 -3.59 9.06
CA PRO A 104 -7.53 -3.37 9.85
C PRO A 104 -7.80 -1.87 10.01
N ARG A 105 -9.09 -1.49 9.98
CA ARG A 105 -9.56 -0.11 10.26
C ARG A 105 -9.03 0.93 9.26
N GLN A 106 -8.68 0.48 8.06
CA GLN A 106 -8.10 1.31 7.01
C GLN A 106 -8.86 1.12 5.70
N GLU A 107 -9.29 2.23 5.12
CA GLU A 107 -10.08 2.25 3.90
C GLU A 107 -9.18 2.39 2.68
N ILE A 108 -9.43 1.59 1.65
CA ILE A 108 -8.69 1.62 0.39
C ILE A 108 -9.56 2.24 -0.70
N TYR A 109 -9.13 3.33 -1.31
CA TYR A 109 -9.89 4.01 -2.36
C TYR A 109 -8.97 4.79 -3.30
N CYS A 110 -9.26 4.78 -4.60
CA CYS A 110 -8.68 5.74 -5.54
C CYS A 110 -9.62 6.93 -5.70
N SER A 111 -9.10 8.13 -5.90
CA SER A 111 -9.91 9.34 -6.10
C SER A 111 -10.84 9.30 -7.32
N SER A 112 -10.64 8.33 -8.22
CA SER A 112 -11.51 8.06 -9.37
C SER A 112 -12.58 7.00 -9.14
N ASP A 113 -12.56 6.30 -8.00
CA ASP A 113 -13.49 5.22 -7.74
C ASP A 113 -14.78 5.79 -7.14
N SER A 114 -15.85 5.79 -7.96
CA SER A 114 -17.24 6.00 -7.51
C SER A 114 -17.94 4.69 -7.16
N ALA A 115 -17.19 3.58 -7.12
CA ALA A 115 -17.71 2.26 -6.83
C ALA A 115 -17.91 2.09 -5.32
N GLU A 116 -19.14 1.77 -4.93
CA GLU A 116 -19.49 1.41 -3.56
C GLU A 116 -18.84 0.07 -3.22
N LEU A 117 -17.85 0.07 -2.31
CA LEU A 117 -17.22 -1.16 -1.83
C LEU A 117 -18.25 -2.00 -1.09
N THR A 118 -18.58 -3.17 -1.65
CA THR A 118 -19.47 -4.14 -0.99
C THR A 118 -18.63 -5.09 -0.11
N PRO A 119 -19.23 -5.81 0.85
CA PRO A 119 -18.48 -6.81 1.63
C PRO A 119 -17.88 -7.89 0.74
N CYS A 120 -16.54 -7.98 0.70
CA CYS A 120 -15.76 -8.71 -0.30
C CYS A 120 -16.06 -8.33 -1.76
N GLY A 121 -16.51 -7.10 -1.98
CA GLY A 121 -16.38 -6.37 -3.24
C GLY A 121 -15.06 -5.62 -3.25
N CYS A 122 -14.16 -6.09 -4.10
CA CYS A 122 -13.28 -5.20 -4.85
C CYS A 122 -14.12 -4.50 -5.95
#